data_AF-A0A2N2DDH2-F1
#
_entry.id   AF-A0A2N2DDH2-F1
#
_cell.length_a   1.000
_cell.length_b   1.000
_cell.length_c   1.000
_cell.angle_alpha   90.00
_cell.angle_beta   90.00
_cell.angle_gamma   90.00
#
_symmetry.space_group_name_H-M   'P 1'
#
loop_
_entity.id
_entity.type
_entity.pdbx_description
1 polymer ?
#
loop_
_entity_poly.entity_id
_entity_poly.type
_entity_poly.pdbx_seq_one_letter_code
_entity_poly.pdbx_strand_id
1 'polypeptide(L)' 'MSLNNLNIGIGFTGSHCTFDKLIPEIEKMISLGAAVYPVITPSVKYTDTRFGKAEEWQKKITD' A
#
# COMPACT_ATOMS: atom_id res chain seq x y z
N MET A 1 16.31 -3.77 -13.20
CA MET A 1 16.96 -3.88 -11.87
C MET A 1 16.14 -4.87 -11.05
N SER A 2 16.78 -5.80 -10.34
CA SER A 2 16.12 -6.72 -9.40
C SER A 2 16.07 -6.09 -8.00
N LEU A 3 15.03 -6.37 -7.24
CA LEU A 3 14.87 -5.99 -5.83
C LEU A 3 14.92 -7.21 -4.89
N ASN A 4 15.46 -8.33 -5.37
CA ASN A 4 15.57 -9.57 -4.60
C ASN A 4 16.29 -9.34 -3.26
N ASN A 5 15.80 -10.01 -2.20
CA ASN A 5 16.35 -9.95 -0.83
C ASN A 5 16.27 -8.57 -0.15
N LEU A 6 15.50 -7.62 -0.69
CA LEU A 6 15.22 -6.34 -0.03
C LEU A 6 13.92 -6.42 0.78
N ASN A 7 13.96 -5.92 2.01
CA ASN A 7 12.78 -5.67 2.84
C ASN A 7 12.44 -4.17 2.74
N ILE A 8 11.25 -3.84 2.25
CA ILE A 8 10.84 -2.46 1.98
C ILE A 8 9.60 -2.14 2.80
N GLY A 9 9.70 -1.15 3.70
CA GLY A 9 8.54 -0.57 4.37
C GLY A 9 7.88 0.50 3.50
N ILE A 10 6.57 0.40 3.26
CA ILE A 10 5.80 1.40 2.49
C ILE A 10 4.75 2.06 3.37
N GLY A 11 4.90 3.37 3.58
CA GLY A 11 4.00 4.18 4.41
C GLY A 11 2.77 4.68 3.64
N PHE A 12 1.57 4.45 4.17
CA PHE A 12 0.32 5.01 3.65
C PHE A 12 -0.24 6.08 4.61
N THR A 13 -0.47 7.27 4.06
CA THR A 13 -0.99 8.45 4.77
C THR A 13 -2.32 8.91 4.15
N GLY A 14 -3.04 9.81 4.81
CA GLY A 14 -4.46 10.14 4.53
C GLY A 14 -4.84 10.70 3.15
N SER A 15 -3.93 10.73 2.17
CA SER A 15 -4.20 11.13 0.79
C SER A 15 -4.81 9.98 -0.03
N HIS A 16 -5.97 9.46 0.38
CA HIS A 16 -6.58 8.23 -0.15
C HIS A 16 -6.75 8.17 -1.68
N CYS A 17 -6.89 9.32 -2.36
CA CYS A 17 -7.02 9.38 -3.82
C CYS A 17 -5.76 8.93 -4.59
N THR A 18 -4.61 8.78 -3.92
CA THR A 18 -3.37 8.36 -4.57
C THR A 18 -3.14 6.86 -4.51
N PHE A 19 -3.95 6.11 -3.76
CA PHE A 19 -3.71 4.69 -3.51
C PHE A 19 -3.84 3.84 -4.79
N ASP A 20 -4.80 4.15 -5.66
CA ASP A 20 -4.94 3.46 -6.95
C ASP A 20 -3.71 3.61 -7.86
N LYS A 21 -2.92 4.66 -7.67
CA LYS A 21 -1.66 4.86 -8.41
C LYS A 21 -0.47 4.19 -7.72
N LEU A 22 -0.52 4.06 -6.40
CA LEU A 22 0.56 3.51 -5.59
C LEU A 22 0.57 1.97 -5.62
N ILE A 23 -0.61 1.35 -5.56
CA ILE A 23 -0.75 -0.12 -5.53
C ILE A 23 -0.04 -0.80 -6.72
N PRO A 24 -0.19 -0.35 -7.99
CA PRO A 24 0.53 -0.96 -9.12
C PRO A 24 2.05 -0.88 -9.00
N GLU A 25 2.60 0.17 -8.38
CA GLU A 25 4.05 0.27 -8.15
C GLU A 25 4.51 -0.68 -7.04
N ILE A 26 3.68 -0.94 -6.04
CA ILE A 26 3.96 -1.95 -5.00
C ILE A 26 3.95 -3.35 -5.62
N GLU A 27 2.94 -3.70 -6.42
CA GLU A 27 2.88 -4.97 -7.15
C GLU A 27 4.12 -5.17 -8.03
N LYS A 28 4.57 -4.10 -8.69
CA LYS A 28 5.81 -4.12 -9.46
C LYS A 28 7.03 -4.37 -8.58
N MET A 29 7.16 -3.74 -7.41
CA MET A 29 8.26 -4.02 -6.47
C MET A 29 8.28 -5.49 -6.03
N ILE A 30 7.12 -6.05 -5.72
CA ILE A 30 6.96 -7.47 -5.37
C ILE A 30 7.37 -8.36 -6.56
N SER A 31 6.93 -8.03 -7.78
CA SER A 31 7.31 -8.78 -9.00
C SER A 31 8.81 -8.76 -9.29
N LEU A 32 9.51 -7.73 -8.81
CA LEU A 32 10.97 -7.61 -8.89
C LEU A 32 11.70 -8.32 -7.74
N GLY A 33 10.96 -8.97 -6.84
CA GLY A 33 11.46 -9.84 -5.76
C GLY A 33 11.66 -9.17 -4.40
N ALA A 34 11.12 -7.97 -4.19
CA ALA A 34 11.13 -7.33 -2.88
C ALA A 34 10.10 -7.95 -1.93
N ALA A 35 10.44 -8.05 -0.64
CA ALA A 35 9.46 -8.24 0.42
C ALA A 35 8.95 -6.87 0.89
N VAL A 36 7.68 -6.57 0.62
CA VAL A 36 7.08 -5.27 0.94
C VAL A 36 6.20 -5.36 2.18
N TYR A 37 6.37 -4.40 3.09
CA TYR A 37 5.65 -4.33 4.37
C TYR A 37 4.91 -2.99 4.46
N PRO A 38 3.57 -2.99 4.41
CA PRO A 38 2.79 -1.76 4.54
C PRO A 38 2.78 -1.22 5.97
N VAL A 39 2.86 0.09 6.11
CA VAL A 39 2.73 0.82 7.37
C VAL A 39 1.66 1.88 7.20
N ILE A 40 0.52 1.73 7.87
CA ILE A 40 -0.64 2.60 7.67
C ILE A 40 -0.87 3.54 8.85
N THR A 41 -1.25 4.78 8.58
CA THR A 41 -1.66 5.75 9.61
C THR A 41 -3.11 5.51 10.08
N PRO A 42 -3.52 6.03 11.25
CA PRO A 42 -4.91 5.94 11.72
C PRO A 42 -5.93 6.50 10.71
N SER A 43 -5.56 7.52 9.93
CA SER A 43 -6.43 8.07 8.88
C SER A 43 -6.74 7.01 7.81
N VAL A 44 -5.73 6.25 7.38
CA VAL A 44 -5.93 5.17 6.40
C VAL A 44 -6.70 4.00 6.98
N LYS A 45 -6.47 3.71 8.27
CA LYS A 45 -7.09 2.57 8.96
C LYS A 45 -8.56 2.77 9.31
N TYR A 46 -8.99 4.01 9.59
CA TYR A 46 -10.30 4.27 10.20
C TYR A 46 -11.19 5.26 9.43
N THR A 47 -10.69 5.88 8.35
CA THR A 47 -11.45 6.91 7.62
C THR A 47 -11.98 6.36 6.30
N ASP A 48 -13.29 6.17 6.23
CA ASP A 48 -13.97 5.99 4.95
C ASP A 48 -13.94 7.29 4.15
N THR A 49 -13.70 7.18 2.85
CA THR A 49 -13.70 8.33 1.95
C THR A 49 -14.51 8.01 0.70
N ARG A 50 -14.79 9.03 -0.12
CA ARG A 50 -15.39 8.83 -1.45
C ARG A 50 -14.55 7.94 -2.40
N PHE A 51 -13.27 7.69 -2.07
CA PHE A 51 -12.35 6.90 -2.87
C PHE A 51 -12.34 5.41 -2.47
N GLY A 52 -13.04 5.04 -1.39
CA GLY A 52 -13.10 3.67 -0.91
C GLY A 52 -13.26 3.62 0.60
N LYS A 53 -13.72 2.47 1.09
CA LYS A 53 -13.84 2.22 2.52
C LYS A 53 -12.48 1.88 3.13
N ALA A 54 -12.28 2.23 4.40
CA ALA A 54 -11.05 1.93 5.12
C ALA A 54 -10.78 0.42 5.17
N GLU A 55 -11.83 -0.41 5.26
CA GLU A 55 -11.71 -1.88 5.23
C GLU A 55 -11.25 -2.40 3.86
N GLU A 56 -11.76 -1.81 2.77
CA GLU A 56 -11.35 -2.16 1.41
C GLU A 56 -9.88 -1.82 1.16
N TRP A 57 -9.44 -0.66 1.66
CA TRP A 57 -8.03 -0.27 1.60
C TRP A 57 -7.14 -1.17 2.43
N GLN A 58 -7.56 -1.55 3.63
CA GLN A 58 -6.79 -2.49 4.45
C GLN A 58 -6.59 -3.81 3.71
N LYS A 59 -7.65 -4.43 3.18
CA LYS A 59 -7.55 -5.68 2.41
C LYS A 59 -6.60 -5.54 1.22
N LYS A 60 -6.75 -4.49 0.42
CA LYS A 60 -5.87 -4.24 -0.75
C LYS A 60 -4.39 -4.01 -0.38
N ILE A 61 -4.12 -3.51 0.81
CA ILE A 61 -2.76 -3.11 1.24
C ILE A 61 -2.07 -4.26 1.97
N THR A 62 -2.80 -5.10 2.71
CA THR A 62 -2.23 -6.14 3.59
C THR A 62 -2.24 -7.55 3.01
N ASP A 63 -3.08 -7.83 2.01
CA ASP A 63 -3.16 -9.13 1.33
C ASP A 63 -2.22 -9.20 0.11
#